data_AF-A0A432F7H0-F1
#
_entry.id   AF-A0A432F7H0-F1
#
_cell.length_a   1.000
_cell.length_b   1.000
_cell.length_c   1.000
_cell.angle_alpha   90.00
_cell.angle_beta   90.00
_cell.angle_gamma   90.00
#
_symmetry.space_group_name_H-M   'P 1'
#
loop_
_entity.id
_entity.type
_entity.pdbx_description
1 polymer ?
#
loop_
_entity_poly.entity_id
_entity_poly.type
_entity_poly.pdbx_seq_one_letter_code
_entity_poly.pdbx_strand_id
1 'polypeptide(L)'
;MKEMTSDNTENKRDNTDRCPECGSNETETGDTHEHCSDCGIEREPLELDPGFAPANPNPGAGADDELGSTIGPTNDRLFRRLDRVHRRATSSKPNFVDGIIGELVNSGEGRAIVQAASEIIEKANAKESLGAKRHALRGIPQDMAKDDAKQYRQRLYAAAALYLLYQSRHDNRATILMRQWNLDKYDLLAVKKMLGLLVRGEVSSLSNRDHDAVVARARDIRHPLSIYRDHLAGQEGQVVASSVYARAVEIIRSMGEPVMDGDEMSHPEHPEPWTNHPAGEIAGRAIMMAMLDLGLSPQSVRELHRNYPVYNLDAFLDRIGSQAREGDFEEEA
;
A
#
# COMPACT_ATOMS: atom_id res chain seq x y z
N MET A 1 34.51 -47.95 -26.32
CA MET A 1 33.11 -48.39 -26.13
C MET A 1 32.78 -48.33 -24.64
N LYS A 2 32.11 -47.27 -24.21
CA LYS A 2 30.97 -47.28 -23.29
C LYS A 2 30.49 -45.84 -23.09
N GLU A 3 29.20 -45.70 -23.24
CA GLU A 3 28.36 -44.51 -23.25
C GLU A 3 28.25 -43.81 -21.90
N MET A 4 27.97 -42.50 -22.00
CA MET A 4 26.91 -41.73 -21.30
C MET A 4 26.26 -42.32 -20.04
N THR A 5 26.13 -41.48 -19.00
CA THR A 5 24.89 -40.91 -18.41
C THR A 5 25.28 -40.24 -17.08
N SER A 6 25.15 -38.92 -16.89
CA SER A 6 23.92 -38.21 -16.47
C SER A 6 23.30 -38.82 -15.21
N ASP A 7 23.91 -38.57 -14.05
CA ASP A 7 23.31 -38.89 -12.75
C ASP A 7 22.15 -37.93 -12.46
N ASN A 8 20.95 -38.34 -12.88
CA ASN A 8 19.69 -37.83 -12.34
C ASN A 8 19.49 -38.41 -10.94
N THR A 9 19.81 -37.64 -9.90
CA THR A 9 19.32 -37.89 -8.54
C THR A 9 17.83 -37.57 -8.47
N GLU A 10 16.99 -38.50 -8.93
CA GLU A 10 15.57 -38.53 -8.59
C GLU A 10 15.39 -39.04 -7.16
N ASN A 11 14.77 -38.19 -6.34
CA ASN A 11 14.27 -38.52 -5.01
C ASN A 11 13.32 -39.73 -5.07
N LYS A 12 13.81 -40.91 -4.69
CA LYS A 12 12.93 -41.99 -4.22
C LYS A 12 12.36 -41.57 -2.86
N ARG A 13 11.19 -40.95 -2.87
CA ARG A 13 10.28 -41.02 -1.73
C ARG A 13 9.75 -42.45 -1.71
N ASP A 14 10.11 -43.21 -0.70
CA ASP A 14 9.50 -44.52 -0.45
C ASP A 14 7.99 -44.29 -0.24
N ASN A 15 7.18 -44.79 -1.17
CA ASN A 15 5.72 -44.79 -1.06
C ASN A 15 5.32 -45.67 0.13
N THR A 16 5.03 -45.05 1.26
CA THR A 16 4.43 -45.66 2.46
C THR A 16 2.95 -46.04 2.27
N ASP A 17 2.38 -45.80 1.09
CA ASP A 17 0.96 -45.99 0.81
C ASP A 17 0.53 -47.46 0.62
N ARG A 18 1.46 -48.43 0.70
CA ARG A 18 1.15 -49.86 0.57
C ARG A 18 1.15 -50.55 1.91
N CYS A 19 0.16 -51.42 2.10
CA CYS A 19 -0.01 -52.19 3.31
C CYS A 19 1.23 -53.07 3.49
N PRO A 20 1.91 -53.01 4.64
CA PRO A 20 3.11 -53.81 4.86
C PRO A 20 2.83 -55.32 4.85
N GLU A 21 1.59 -55.73 5.14
CA GLU A 21 1.20 -57.15 5.22
C GLU A 21 0.69 -57.73 3.89
N CYS A 22 -0.23 -57.05 3.21
CA CYS A 22 -0.83 -57.57 1.97
C CYS A 22 -0.38 -56.85 0.70
N GLY A 23 0.39 -55.78 0.82
CA GLY A 23 0.87 -54.97 -0.32
C GLY A 23 -0.20 -54.12 -1.01
N SER A 24 -1.45 -54.17 -0.56
CA SER A 24 -2.57 -53.40 -1.09
C SER A 24 -2.42 -51.91 -0.81
N ASN A 25 -2.94 -51.07 -1.70
CA ASN A 25 -3.03 -49.63 -1.51
C ASN A 25 -4.44 -49.17 -1.12
N GLU A 26 -5.39 -50.08 -0.98
CA GLU A 26 -6.76 -49.74 -0.61
C GLU A 26 -6.90 -49.63 0.91
N THR A 27 -7.45 -48.51 1.37
CA THR A 27 -7.73 -48.21 2.78
C THR A 27 -9.21 -47.89 2.99
N GLU A 28 -9.71 -48.23 4.17
CA GLU A 28 -11.06 -47.99 4.65
C GLU A 28 -11.00 -47.30 6.01
N THR A 29 -11.80 -46.25 6.20
CA THR A 29 -11.84 -45.44 7.42
C THR A 29 -12.64 -46.19 8.50
N GLY A 30 -11.99 -46.54 9.62
CA GLY A 30 -12.65 -47.10 10.80
C GLY A 30 -13.11 -46.02 11.79
N ASP A 31 -13.45 -46.42 13.02
CA ASP A 31 -13.90 -45.47 14.06
C ASP A 31 -12.73 -44.74 14.75
N THR A 32 -11.52 -45.30 14.70
CA THR A 32 -10.34 -44.76 15.41
C THR A 32 -9.08 -44.70 14.56
N HIS A 33 -8.96 -45.58 13.57
CA HIS A 33 -7.81 -45.69 12.67
C HIS A 33 -8.30 -45.95 11.24
N GLU A 34 -7.49 -45.62 10.25
CA GLU A 34 -7.63 -46.13 8.90
C GLU A 34 -7.12 -47.58 8.85
N HIS A 35 -7.88 -48.46 8.22
CA HIS A 35 -7.54 -49.86 8.05
C HIS A 35 -7.25 -50.16 6.58
N CYS A 36 -6.43 -51.18 6.31
CA CYS A 36 -6.32 -51.70 4.95
C CYS A 36 -7.57 -52.51 4.59
N SER A 37 -8.24 -52.18 3.48
CA SER A 37 -9.50 -52.82 3.08
C SER A 37 -9.38 -54.33 2.83
N ASP A 38 -8.19 -54.79 2.43
CA ASP A 38 -7.97 -56.20 2.05
C ASP A 38 -7.56 -57.11 3.22
N CYS A 39 -6.86 -56.59 4.23
CA CYS A 39 -6.34 -57.41 5.34
C CYS A 39 -6.75 -56.90 6.73
N GLY A 40 -7.44 -55.76 6.81
CA GLY A 40 -7.98 -55.18 8.04
C GLY A 40 -6.95 -54.59 9.00
N ILE A 41 -5.66 -54.53 8.61
CA ILE A 41 -4.63 -54.03 9.53
C ILE A 41 -4.73 -52.51 9.69
N GLU A 42 -4.60 -52.05 10.93
CA GLU A 42 -4.54 -50.64 11.29
C GLU A 42 -3.30 -49.98 10.67
N ARG A 43 -3.50 -48.80 10.08
CA ARG A 43 -2.42 -48.01 9.48
C ARG A 43 -2.16 -46.75 10.27
N GLU A 44 -3.00 -45.74 10.09
CA GLU A 44 -2.82 -44.44 10.69
C GLU A 44 -4.00 -44.15 11.63
N PRO A 45 -3.75 -43.58 12.82
CA PRO A 45 -4.82 -43.06 13.67
C PRO A 45 -5.56 -41.96 12.91
N LEU A 46 -6.88 -41.93 13.04
CA LEU A 46 -7.66 -40.83 12.48
C LEU A 46 -7.32 -39.54 13.22
N GLU A 47 -7.33 -38.43 12.47
CA GLU A 47 -7.24 -37.10 13.07
C GLU A 47 -8.38 -36.93 14.08
N LEU A 48 -8.06 -36.41 15.26
CA LEU A 48 -9.05 -36.15 16.30
C LEU A 48 -10.10 -35.19 15.74
N ASP A 49 -11.36 -35.65 15.66
CA ASP A 49 -12.49 -34.78 15.33
C ASP A 49 -12.46 -33.57 16.30
N PRO A 50 -12.27 -32.33 15.80
CA PRO A 50 -12.27 -31.15 16.66
C PRO A 50 -13.62 -30.96 17.38
N GLY A 51 -14.64 -31.72 16.99
CA GLY A 51 -15.96 -31.73 17.59
C GLY A 51 -16.67 -30.39 17.41
N PHE A 52 -17.90 -30.32 17.89
CA PHE A 52 -18.63 -29.06 17.99
C PHE A 52 -18.03 -28.24 19.14
N ALA A 53 -16.94 -27.53 18.88
CA ALA A 53 -16.44 -26.51 19.78
C ALA A 53 -17.47 -25.36 19.81
N PRO A 54 -18.18 -25.10 20.94
CA PRO A 54 -19.00 -23.90 21.02
C PRO A 54 -18.11 -22.70 20.72
N ALA A 55 -18.62 -21.74 19.93
CA ALA A 55 -17.89 -20.54 19.54
C ALA A 55 -17.20 -19.94 20.78
N ASN A 56 -15.88 -20.12 20.87
CA ASN A 56 -15.12 -19.65 22.02
C ASN A 56 -15.26 -18.12 22.03
N PRO A 57 -15.82 -17.51 23.08
CA PRO A 57 -15.92 -16.06 23.16
C PRO A 57 -14.53 -15.40 23.26
N ASN A 58 -13.48 -16.19 23.51
CA ASN A 58 -12.10 -15.73 23.47
C ASN A 58 -11.52 -15.87 22.06
N PRO A 59 -10.70 -14.89 21.60
CA PRO A 59 -10.02 -14.98 20.32
C PRO A 59 -9.17 -16.25 20.23
N GLY A 60 -9.16 -16.87 19.05
CA GLY A 60 -8.43 -18.11 18.78
C GLY A 60 -6.92 -17.95 18.99
N ALA A 61 -6.24 -19.07 19.30
CA ALA A 61 -4.79 -19.11 19.41
C ALA A 61 -4.16 -18.73 18.06
N GLY A 62 -3.53 -17.55 18.00
CA GLY A 62 -2.99 -16.96 16.77
C GLY A 62 -3.21 -15.45 16.65
N ALA A 63 -3.93 -14.81 17.57
CA ALA A 63 -3.81 -13.35 17.73
C ALA A 63 -2.47 -13.05 18.40
N ASP A 64 -1.65 -12.18 17.80
CA ASP A 64 -0.39 -11.65 18.36
C ASP A 64 -0.61 -10.75 19.61
N ASP A 65 -1.75 -10.92 20.30
CA ASP A 65 -2.10 -10.17 21.49
C ASP A 65 -1.41 -10.83 22.70
N GLU A 66 -0.70 -9.99 23.46
CA GLU A 66 0.03 -10.35 24.66
C GLU A 66 -0.83 -11.23 25.60
N LEU A 67 -0.43 -12.48 25.81
CA LEU A 67 -1.16 -13.43 26.66
C LEU A 67 -1.20 -12.90 28.10
N GLY A 68 -2.39 -12.49 28.56
CA GLY A 68 -2.57 -11.95 29.90
C GLY A 68 -4.00 -12.08 30.43
N SER A 69 -4.13 -12.41 31.72
CA SER A 69 -5.40 -12.39 32.45
C SER A 69 -5.58 -11.06 33.19
N THR A 70 -6.76 -10.46 33.14
CA THR A 70 -7.09 -9.27 33.95
C THR A 70 -7.73 -9.69 35.26
N ILE A 71 -7.35 -9.04 36.37
CA ILE A 71 -8.03 -9.20 37.66
C ILE A 71 -9.20 -8.23 37.68
N GLY A 72 -10.43 -8.75 37.68
CA GLY A 72 -11.64 -7.94 37.69
C GLY A 72 -11.79 -7.08 38.96
N PRO A 73 -12.59 -6.00 38.90
CA PRO A 73 -12.85 -5.16 40.07
C PRO A 73 -13.51 -5.96 41.19
N THR A 74 -12.97 -5.87 42.41
CA THR A 74 -13.47 -6.59 43.58
C THR A 74 -13.27 -5.80 44.87
N ASN A 75 -14.15 -6.05 45.84
CA ASN A 75 -14.10 -5.42 47.16
C ASN A 75 -13.12 -6.11 48.11
N ASP A 76 -12.63 -7.30 47.77
CA ASP A 76 -11.70 -8.06 48.60
C ASP A 76 -10.31 -7.42 48.68
N ARG A 77 -9.78 -7.31 49.90
CA ARG A 77 -8.50 -6.63 50.16
C ARG A 77 -7.31 -7.35 49.52
N LEU A 78 -7.31 -8.68 49.52
CA LEU A 78 -6.26 -9.50 48.92
C LEU A 78 -6.24 -9.32 47.40
N PHE A 79 -7.39 -9.45 46.75
CA PHE A 79 -7.48 -9.25 45.30
C PHE A 79 -7.18 -7.81 44.88
N ARG A 80 -7.57 -6.78 45.65
CA ARG A 80 -7.13 -5.39 45.41
C ARG A 80 -5.62 -5.17 45.58
N ARG A 81 -4.95 -6.00 46.39
CA ARG A 81 -3.49 -5.97 46.52
C ARG A 81 -2.85 -6.70 45.33
N LEU A 82 -3.37 -7.86 44.96
CA LEU A 82 -2.92 -8.62 43.80
C LEU A 82 -3.12 -7.84 42.50
N ASP A 83 -4.27 -7.21 42.28
CA ASP A 83 -4.52 -6.31 41.14
C ASP A 83 -3.51 -5.15 41.09
N ARG A 84 -3.20 -4.51 42.23
CA ARG A 84 -2.17 -3.46 42.26
C ARG A 84 -0.77 -3.96 41.97
N VAL A 85 -0.41 -5.16 42.42
CA VAL A 85 0.90 -5.78 42.14
C VAL A 85 0.96 -6.23 40.69
N HIS A 86 -0.11 -6.88 40.20
CA HIS A 86 -0.27 -7.31 38.82
C HIS A 86 -0.13 -6.12 37.89
N ARG A 87 -0.94 -5.07 38.07
CA ARG A 87 -0.81 -3.82 37.30
C ARG A 87 0.58 -3.19 37.40
N ARG A 88 1.32 -3.32 38.49
CA ARG A 88 2.69 -2.80 38.56
C ARG A 88 3.69 -3.69 37.82
N ALA A 89 3.49 -5.00 37.87
CA ALA A 89 4.33 -5.99 37.21
C ALA A 89 4.08 -6.04 35.70
N THR A 90 2.84 -5.81 35.27
CA THR A 90 2.41 -5.81 33.86
C THR A 90 2.20 -4.42 33.28
N SER A 91 2.36 -3.35 34.07
CA SER A 91 2.38 -1.99 33.51
C SER A 91 3.67 -1.81 32.70
N SER A 92 3.55 -2.08 31.42
CA SER A 92 4.30 -1.39 30.39
C SER A 92 3.81 0.06 30.37
N LYS A 93 4.72 1.03 30.48
CA LYS A 93 4.38 2.43 30.23
C LYS A 93 4.16 2.54 28.72
N PRO A 94 2.96 2.94 28.25
CA PRO A 94 2.68 2.95 26.82
C PRO A 94 3.71 3.82 26.13
N ASN A 95 4.41 3.21 25.19
CA ASN A 95 5.44 3.85 24.40
C ASN A 95 4.78 4.85 23.44
N PHE A 96 5.60 5.71 22.84
CA PHE A 96 5.10 6.69 21.89
C PHE A 96 4.34 6.02 20.72
N VAL A 97 4.83 4.85 20.29
CA VAL A 97 4.24 3.97 19.25
C VAL A 97 2.85 3.48 19.65
N ASP A 98 2.67 3.01 20.88
CA ASP A 98 1.36 2.52 21.36
C ASP A 98 0.29 3.60 21.27
N GLY A 99 0.66 4.87 21.47
CA GLY A 99 -0.27 5.97 21.26
C GLY A 99 -0.52 6.31 19.79
N ILE A 100 0.43 6.06 18.87
CA ILE A 100 0.16 6.15 17.42
C ILE A 100 -0.85 5.06 17.02
N ILE A 101 -0.62 3.82 17.46
CA ILE A 101 -1.52 2.69 17.22
C ILE A 101 -2.90 2.98 17.82
N GLY A 102 -2.95 3.55 19.02
CA GLY A 102 -4.20 4.01 19.64
C GLY A 102 -4.96 5.02 18.77
N GLU A 103 -4.29 6.03 18.20
CA GLU A 103 -4.94 6.99 17.29
C GLU A 103 -5.37 6.33 15.96
N LEU A 104 -4.63 5.32 15.46
CA LEU A 104 -5.03 4.51 14.30
C LEU A 104 -6.31 3.70 14.58
N VAL A 105 -6.38 3.01 15.72
CA VAL A 105 -7.59 2.27 16.13
C VAL A 105 -8.78 3.21 16.30
N ASN A 106 -8.56 4.37 16.95
CA ASN A 106 -9.60 5.36 17.19
C ASN A 106 -10.02 6.14 15.94
N SER A 107 -9.26 6.06 14.84
CA SER A 107 -9.62 6.70 13.58
C SER A 107 -10.91 6.12 12.96
N GLY A 108 -11.26 4.87 13.30
CA GLY A 108 -12.42 4.16 12.75
C GLY A 108 -12.15 3.48 11.40
N GLU A 109 -10.89 3.37 10.97
CA GLU A 109 -10.50 2.57 9.80
C GLU A 109 -10.73 1.07 10.02
N GLY A 110 -10.87 0.32 8.93
CA GLY A 110 -11.05 -1.14 9.00
C GLY A 110 -9.82 -1.85 9.60
N ARG A 111 -10.04 -2.99 10.27
CA ARG A 111 -8.97 -3.73 10.99
C ARG A 111 -7.74 -4.03 10.12
N ALA A 112 -7.95 -4.42 8.87
CA ALA A 112 -6.86 -4.72 7.93
C ALA A 112 -5.98 -3.47 7.63
N ILE A 113 -6.60 -2.30 7.44
CA ILE A 113 -5.91 -1.04 7.18
C ILE A 113 -5.14 -0.59 8.43
N VAL A 114 -5.77 -0.71 9.61
CA VAL A 114 -5.13 -0.39 10.89
C VAL A 114 -3.91 -1.29 11.13
N GLN A 115 -4.02 -2.58 10.83
CA GLN A 115 -2.91 -3.52 10.97
C GLN A 115 -1.76 -3.21 10.02
N ALA A 116 -2.06 -2.96 8.73
CA ALA A 116 -1.04 -2.54 7.76
C ALA A 116 -0.37 -1.22 8.14
N ALA A 117 -1.13 -0.25 8.66
CA ALA A 117 -0.58 1.03 9.10
C ALA A 117 0.28 0.87 10.36
N SER A 118 -0.12 -0.01 11.29
CA SER A 118 0.65 -0.31 12.50
C SER A 118 1.97 -0.98 12.15
N GLU A 119 1.97 -1.91 11.19
CA GLU A 119 3.18 -2.56 10.69
C GLU A 119 4.20 -1.54 10.13
N ILE A 120 3.73 -0.51 9.41
CA ILE A 120 4.59 0.59 8.93
C ILE A 120 5.25 1.31 10.10
N ILE A 121 4.47 1.66 11.12
CA ILE A 121 4.97 2.40 12.28
C ILE A 121 5.95 1.57 13.10
N GLU A 122 5.66 0.29 13.32
CA GLU A 122 6.52 -0.63 14.07
C GLU A 122 7.85 -0.85 13.36
N LYS A 123 7.84 -1.14 12.05
CA LYS A 123 9.07 -1.30 11.26
C LYS A 123 9.88 -0.02 11.19
N ALA A 124 9.23 1.13 11.03
CA ALA A 124 9.93 2.41 11.07
C ALA A 124 10.58 2.64 12.45
N ASN A 125 9.86 2.36 13.54
CA ASN A 125 10.35 2.55 14.90
C ASN A 125 11.49 1.59 15.28
N ALA A 126 11.48 0.37 14.73
CA ALA A 126 12.55 -0.60 14.90
C ALA A 126 13.88 -0.11 14.31
N LYS A 127 13.83 0.63 13.19
CA LYS A 127 15.02 1.26 12.59
C LYS A 127 15.45 2.53 13.31
N GLU A 128 14.49 3.40 13.58
CA GLU A 128 14.75 4.68 14.22
C GLU A 128 13.65 5.00 15.23
N SER A 129 14.03 5.29 16.48
CA SER A 129 13.07 5.59 17.54
C SER A 129 12.26 6.86 17.21
N LEU A 130 10.98 6.67 16.85
CA LEU A 130 10.11 7.77 16.43
C LEU A 130 9.84 8.76 17.57
N GLY A 131 9.78 8.26 18.81
CA GLY A 131 9.58 9.09 20.01
C GLY A 131 10.78 10.00 20.35
N ALA A 132 11.97 9.68 19.83
CA ALA A 132 13.16 10.51 19.98
C ALA A 132 13.20 11.66 18.95
N LYS A 133 12.53 11.51 17.80
CA LYS A 133 12.47 12.54 16.75
C LYS A 133 11.49 13.66 17.11
N ARG A 134 12.00 14.65 17.85
CA ARG A 134 11.26 15.83 18.31
C ARG A 134 11.62 17.08 17.52
N HIS A 135 11.61 16.98 16.20
CA HIS A 135 11.83 18.15 15.35
C HIS A 135 10.76 19.22 15.58
N ALA A 136 11.11 20.48 15.32
CA ALA A 136 10.15 21.57 15.31
C ALA A 136 9.16 21.33 14.16
N LEU A 137 7.87 21.25 14.49
CA LEU A 137 6.77 21.04 13.55
C LEU A 137 6.00 22.35 13.42
N ARG A 138 5.56 22.70 12.22
CA ARG A 138 4.84 23.94 11.95
C ARG A 138 3.49 23.97 12.65
N GLY A 139 2.83 22.83 12.77
CA GLY A 139 1.54 22.69 13.45
C GLY A 139 1.62 22.69 14.98
N ILE A 140 2.81 22.82 15.57
CA ILE A 140 2.99 22.93 17.03
C ILE A 140 3.50 24.33 17.37
N PRO A 141 2.62 25.26 17.81
CA PRO A 141 3.05 26.56 18.28
C PRO A 141 3.74 26.45 19.66
N GLN A 142 4.52 27.48 20.03
CA GLN A 142 5.38 27.44 21.23
C GLN A 142 4.60 27.35 22.56
N ASP A 143 3.36 27.80 22.57
CA ASP A 143 2.45 27.85 23.71
C ASP A 143 1.55 26.60 23.85
N MET A 144 1.63 25.65 22.91
CA MET A 144 0.85 24.42 22.97
C MET A 144 1.24 23.55 24.17
N ALA A 145 0.23 23.00 24.85
CA ALA A 145 0.45 22.08 25.96
C ALA A 145 1.22 20.83 25.50
N LYS A 146 2.06 20.28 26.39
CA LYS A 146 2.94 19.14 26.07
C LYS A 146 2.15 17.90 25.63
N ASP A 147 0.99 17.67 26.22
CA ASP A 147 0.14 16.52 25.90
C ASP A 147 -0.54 16.69 24.54
N ASP A 148 -1.02 17.90 24.22
CA ASP A 148 -1.58 18.22 22.91
C ASP A 148 -0.52 18.12 21.81
N ALA A 149 0.70 18.62 22.07
CA ALA A 149 1.83 18.49 21.16
C ALA A 149 2.23 17.02 20.95
N LYS A 150 2.11 16.18 21.98
CA LYS A 150 2.34 14.73 21.87
C LYS A 150 1.26 14.08 21.01
N GLN A 151 -0.02 14.37 21.29
CA GLN A 151 -1.14 13.83 20.53
C GLN A 151 -1.08 14.26 19.06
N TYR A 152 -0.74 15.53 18.79
CA TYR A 152 -0.53 16.04 17.44
C TYR A 152 0.50 15.20 16.68
N ARG A 153 1.66 14.92 17.29
CA ARG A 153 2.68 14.08 16.67
C ARG A 153 2.16 12.66 16.43
N GLN A 154 1.44 12.09 17.38
CA GLN A 154 0.91 10.73 17.23
C GLN A 154 -0.06 10.64 16.06
N ARG A 155 -0.99 11.60 15.95
CA ARG A 155 -1.90 11.75 14.82
C ARG A 155 -1.16 12.01 13.51
N LEU A 156 -0.08 12.77 13.53
CA LEU A 156 0.74 13.06 12.37
C LEU A 156 1.40 11.78 11.82
N TYR A 157 2.00 10.96 12.69
CA TYR A 157 2.56 9.67 12.31
C TYR A 157 1.49 8.70 11.80
N ALA A 158 0.36 8.61 12.50
CA ALA A 158 -0.78 7.77 12.09
C ALA A 158 -1.30 8.18 10.69
N ALA A 159 -1.57 9.47 10.48
CA ALA A 159 -2.02 10.00 9.21
C ALA A 159 -0.98 9.79 8.10
N ALA A 160 0.30 9.93 8.40
CA ALA A 160 1.37 9.69 7.42
C ALA A 160 1.43 8.22 6.97
N ALA A 161 1.26 7.27 7.89
CA ALA A 161 1.20 5.84 7.57
C ALA A 161 -0.04 5.51 6.72
N LEU A 162 -1.22 6.02 7.09
CA LEU A 162 -2.44 5.86 6.28
C LEU A 162 -2.30 6.51 4.90
N TYR A 163 -1.64 7.66 4.82
CA TYR A 163 -1.39 8.34 3.55
C TYR A 163 -0.42 7.56 2.65
N LEU A 164 0.57 6.87 3.22
CA LEU A 164 1.41 5.93 2.47
C LEU A 164 0.59 4.77 1.90
N LEU A 165 -0.29 4.16 2.71
CA LEU A 165 -1.18 3.10 2.26
C LEU A 165 -2.17 3.57 1.18
N TYR A 166 -2.72 4.78 1.34
CA TYR A 166 -3.61 5.40 0.37
C TYR A 166 -2.92 5.54 -1.00
N GLN A 167 -1.64 5.95 -1.00
CA GLN A 167 -0.85 6.03 -2.23
C GLN A 167 -0.55 4.65 -2.83
N SER A 168 -0.41 3.63 -1.99
CA SER A 168 -0.32 2.22 -2.40
C SER A 168 -1.67 1.58 -2.74
N ARG A 169 -2.71 2.38 -3.04
CA ARG A 169 -4.07 1.95 -3.46
C ARG A 169 -4.90 1.23 -2.40
N HIS A 170 -4.55 1.33 -1.13
CA HIS A 170 -5.45 0.91 -0.04
C HIS A 170 -6.40 2.07 0.27
N ASP A 171 -7.63 1.97 -0.22
CA ASP A 171 -8.68 2.97 0.05
C ASP A 171 -8.86 3.17 1.55
N ASN A 172 -8.66 4.41 2.01
CA ASN A 172 -8.79 4.79 3.41
C ASN A 172 -9.10 6.29 3.53
N ARG A 173 -9.41 6.77 4.74
CA ARG A 173 -9.81 8.17 4.97
C ARG A 173 -8.66 9.09 5.34
N ALA A 174 -7.41 8.80 4.96
CA ALA A 174 -6.24 9.63 5.31
C ALA A 174 -6.43 11.12 5.00
N THR A 175 -7.00 11.47 3.84
CA THR A 175 -7.22 12.86 3.42
C THR A 175 -8.30 13.57 4.27
N ILE A 176 -9.29 12.82 4.74
CA ILE A 176 -10.36 13.32 5.62
C ILE A 176 -9.81 13.49 7.03
N LEU A 177 -9.08 12.50 7.55
CA LEU A 177 -8.47 12.51 8.87
C LEU A 177 -7.45 13.65 9.01
N MET A 178 -6.68 13.95 7.95
CA MET A 178 -5.77 15.11 7.92
C MET A 178 -6.50 16.42 8.24
N ARG A 179 -7.72 16.62 7.70
CA ARG A 179 -8.54 17.81 7.97
C ARG A 179 -9.17 17.76 9.35
N GLN A 180 -9.72 16.61 9.75
CA GLN A 180 -10.38 16.43 11.05
C GLN A 180 -9.41 16.62 12.22
N TRP A 181 -8.17 16.16 12.07
CA TRP A 181 -7.11 16.29 13.06
C TRP A 181 -6.33 17.60 12.95
N ASN A 182 -6.69 18.47 12.01
CA ASN A 182 -6.06 19.78 11.77
C ASN A 182 -4.53 19.67 11.64
N LEU A 183 -4.07 18.73 10.80
CA LEU A 183 -2.64 18.50 10.56
C LEU A 183 -2.10 19.45 9.49
N ASP A 184 -0.87 19.91 9.68
CA ASP A 184 -0.19 20.75 8.69
C ASP A 184 0.26 19.88 7.51
N LYS A 185 -0.01 20.35 6.29
CA LYS A 185 0.30 19.61 5.05
C LYS A 185 1.80 19.34 4.91
N TYR A 186 2.65 20.30 5.25
CA TYR A 186 4.09 20.16 5.06
C TYR A 186 4.70 19.24 6.11
N ASP A 187 4.25 19.34 7.36
CA ASP A 187 4.63 18.41 8.42
C ASP A 187 4.25 16.97 8.05
N LEU A 188 3.04 16.76 7.50
CA LEU A 188 2.58 15.45 7.06
C LEU A 188 3.47 14.88 5.95
N LEU A 189 3.76 15.68 4.91
CA LEU A 189 4.60 15.25 3.80
C LEU A 189 6.03 14.94 4.24
N ALA A 190 6.58 15.71 5.19
CA ALA A 190 7.91 15.46 5.75
C ALA A 190 7.97 14.14 6.53
N VAL A 191 7.01 13.89 7.43
CA VAL A 191 6.94 12.64 8.20
C VAL A 191 6.68 11.45 7.29
N LYS A 192 5.78 11.60 6.32
CA LYS A 192 5.49 10.57 5.32
C LYS A 192 6.74 10.22 4.49
N LYS A 193 7.52 11.21 4.04
CA LYS A 193 8.80 10.97 3.33
C LYS A 193 9.75 10.16 4.21
N MET A 194 9.90 10.56 5.47
CA MET A 194 10.77 9.88 6.42
C MET A 194 10.33 8.43 6.67
N LEU A 195 9.05 8.19 6.94
CA LEU A 195 8.51 6.84 7.11
C LEU A 195 8.73 5.98 5.87
N GLY A 196 8.40 6.50 4.68
CA GLY A 196 8.57 5.77 3.41
C GLY A 196 10.01 5.36 3.13
N LEU A 197 10.99 6.19 3.51
CA LEU A 197 12.41 5.84 3.42
C LEU A 197 12.79 4.74 4.40
N LEU A 198 12.28 4.80 5.64
CA LEU A 198 12.58 3.79 6.65
C LEU A 198 11.99 2.44 6.28
N VAL A 199 10.76 2.36 5.79
CA VAL A 199 10.10 1.06 5.55
C VAL A 199 10.24 0.51 4.12
N ARG A 200 11.05 1.17 3.28
CA ARG A 200 11.20 0.82 1.87
C ARG A 200 11.65 -0.63 1.70
N GLY A 201 10.84 -1.41 0.98
CA GLY A 201 11.13 -2.82 0.67
C GLY A 201 10.86 -3.81 1.81
N GLU A 202 10.41 -3.35 2.98
CA GLU A 202 10.18 -4.22 4.15
C GLU A 202 8.72 -4.45 4.45
N VAL A 203 7.83 -3.52 4.07
CA VAL A 203 6.39 -3.64 4.26
C VAL A 203 5.76 -4.14 2.97
N SER A 204 5.17 -5.34 3.01
CA SER A 204 4.52 -5.96 1.84
C SER A 204 3.30 -5.17 1.37
N SER A 205 2.53 -4.58 2.29
CA SER A 205 1.36 -3.74 1.98
C SER A 205 1.72 -2.42 1.27
N LEU A 206 2.98 -1.99 1.35
CA LEU A 206 3.53 -0.85 0.60
C LEU A 206 4.26 -1.26 -0.68
N SER A 207 4.60 -2.53 -0.80
CA SER A 207 5.13 -3.06 -2.05
C SER A 207 3.97 -3.10 -3.05
N ASN A 208 4.08 -2.36 -4.14
CA ASN A 208 3.26 -2.53 -5.35
C ASN A 208 3.59 -3.87 -6.04
N ARG A 209 3.55 -4.97 -5.29
CA ARG A 209 3.78 -6.34 -5.76
C ARG A 209 2.56 -6.94 -6.44
N ASP A 210 1.47 -6.18 -6.53
CA ASP A 210 0.39 -6.51 -7.43
C ASP A 210 0.80 -6.08 -8.84
N HIS A 211 1.66 -6.89 -9.47
CA HIS A 211 2.09 -6.70 -10.86
C HIS A 211 0.89 -6.44 -11.77
N ASP A 212 -0.22 -7.11 -11.49
CA ASP A 212 -1.48 -6.97 -12.19
C ASP A 212 -2.08 -5.56 -12.05
N ALA A 213 -1.94 -4.90 -10.91
CA ALA A 213 -2.41 -3.52 -10.72
C ALA A 213 -1.53 -2.49 -11.46
N VAL A 214 -0.21 -2.70 -11.49
CA VAL A 214 0.72 -1.85 -12.26
C VAL A 214 0.47 -2.02 -13.76
N VAL A 215 0.29 -3.26 -14.21
CA VAL A 215 -0.04 -3.59 -15.60
C VAL A 215 -1.42 -3.03 -15.98
N ALA A 216 -2.43 -3.17 -15.11
CA ALA A 216 -3.75 -2.57 -15.32
C ALA A 216 -3.67 -1.05 -15.43
N ARG A 217 -2.94 -0.37 -14.53
CA ARG A 217 -2.73 1.08 -14.61
C ARG A 217 -2.04 1.51 -15.89
N ALA A 218 -1.00 0.79 -16.29
CA ALA A 218 -0.28 1.06 -17.53
C ALA A 218 -1.19 0.88 -18.75
N ARG A 219 -2.11 -0.10 -18.73
CA ARG A 219 -3.14 -0.28 -19.77
C ARG A 219 -4.16 0.86 -19.78
N ASP A 220 -4.64 1.25 -18.60
CA ASP A 220 -5.61 2.33 -18.44
C ASP A 220 -5.07 3.68 -18.93
N ILE A 221 -3.76 3.93 -18.80
CA ILE A 221 -3.09 5.14 -19.34
C ILE A 221 -2.79 4.98 -20.84
N ARG A 222 -2.33 3.80 -21.28
CA ARG A 222 -2.04 3.52 -22.70
C ARG A 222 -3.27 3.69 -23.60
N HIS A 223 -4.44 3.32 -23.11
CA HIS A 223 -5.68 3.42 -23.88
C HIS A 223 -5.99 4.86 -24.32
N PRO A 224 -6.17 5.85 -23.42
CA PRO A 224 -6.39 7.25 -23.80
C PRO A 224 -5.20 7.86 -24.54
N LEU A 225 -3.95 7.49 -24.22
CA LEU A 225 -2.78 7.94 -24.99
C LEU A 225 -2.86 7.53 -26.47
N SER A 226 -3.33 6.30 -26.73
CA SER A 226 -3.48 5.79 -28.09
C SER A 226 -4.58 6.53 -28.84
N ILE A 227 -5.71 6.82 -28.16
CA ILE A 227 -6.81 7.62 -28.71
C ILE A 227 -6.32 9.04 -29.09
N TYR A 228 -5.60 9.71 -28.18
CA TYR A 228 -5.01 11.02 -28.47
C TYR A 228 -4.05 10.98 -29.67
N ARG A 229 -3.20 9.96 -29.77
CA ARG A 229 -2.30 9.78 -30.92
C ARG A 229 -3.08 9.63 -32.22
N ASP A 230 -4.15 8.84 -32.23
CA ASP A 230 -4.91 8.59 -33.45
C ASP A 230 -5.67 9.85 -33.91
N HIS A 231 -6.22 10.63 -32.98
CA HIS A 231 -6.79 11.95 -33.30
C HIS A 231 -5.73 12.93 -33.81
N LEU A 232 -4.58 12.98 -33.15
CA LEU A 232 -3.48 13.85 -33.55
C LEU A 232 -2.89 13.45 -34.91
N ALA A 233 -2.88 12.16 -35.24
CA ALA A 233 -2.45 11.68 -36.55
C ALA A 233 -3.39 12.16 -37.67
N GLY A 234 -4.69 12.26 -37.40
CA GLY A 234 -5.66 12.86 -38.32
C GLY A 234 -5.50 14.37 -38.49
N GLN A 235 -4.99 15.06 -37.46
CA GLN A 235 -4.85 16.52 -37.44
C GLN A 235 -3.50 17.00 -38.00
N GLU A 236 -2.38 16.45 -37.51
CA GLU A 236 -1.00 16.92 -37.77
C GLU A 236 -0.16 15.89 -38.53
N GLY A 237 -0.73 14.71 -38.81
CA GLY A 237 -0.07 13.62 -39.50
C GLY A 237 0.66 12.63 -38.57
N GLN A 238 0.87 11.42 -39.10
CA GLN A 238 1.36 10.27 -38.34
C GLN A 238 2.74 10.48 -37.69
N VAL A 239 3.64 11.20 -38.36
CA VAL A 239 5.02 11.42 -37.90
C VAL A 239 5.04 12.32 -36.66
N VAL A 240 4.26 13.40 -36.71
CA VAL A 240 4.12 14.34 -35.58
C VAL A 240 3.44 13.64 -34.40
N ALA A 241 2.33 12.93 -34.66
CA ALA A 241 1.61 12.20 -33.63
C ALA A 241 2.47 11.14 -32.91
N SER A 242 3.33 10.43 -33.65
CA SER A 242 4.25 9.44 -33.07
C SER A 242 5.34 10.09 -32.20
N SER A 243 5.84 11.25 -32.61
CA SER A 243 6.84 12.01 -31.85
C SER A 243 6.26 12.57 -30.56
N VAL A 244 5.05 13.13 -30.62
CA VAL A 244 4.30 13.61 -29.46
C VAL A 244 3.97 12.47 -28.50
N TYR A 245 3.54 11.31 -29.02
CA TYR A 245 3.29 10.13 -28.19
C TYR A 245 4.55 9.69 -27.44
N ALA A 246 5.70 9.55 -28.12
CA ALA A 246 6.95 9.14 -27.49
C ALA A 246 7.35 10.12 -26.37
N ARG A 247 7.25 11.43 -26.62
CA ARG A 247 7.54 12.47 -25.63
C ARG A 247 6.56 12.44 -24.45
N ALA A 248 5.27 12.20 -24.69
CA ALA A 248 4.28 12.07 -23.63
C ALA A 248 4.57 10.85 -22.72
N VAL A 249 5.03 9.73 -23.27
CA VAL A 249 5.46 8.56 -22.48
C VAL A 249 6.64 8.92 -21.56
N GLU A 250 7.63 9.66 -22.06
CA GLU A 250 8.75 10.13 -21.24
C GLU A 250 8.29 11.03 -20.08
N ILE A 251 7.38 11.98 -20.36
CA ILE A 251 6.81 12.86 -19.33
C ILE A 251 6.10 12.05 -18.26
N ILE A 252 5.22 11.12 -18.64
CA ILE A 252 4.46 10.29 -17.68
C ILE A 252 5.39 9.46 -16.80
N ARG A 253 6.43 8.86 -17.39
CA ARG A 253 7.45 8.11 -16.65
C ARG A 253 8.26 8.98 -15.70
N SER A 254 8.63 10.20 -16.12
CA SER A 254 9.30 11.17 -15.24
C SER A 254 8.40 11.60 -14.07
N MET A 255 7.09 11.55 -14.28
CA MET A 255 6.04 11.77 -13.29
C MET A 255 5.66 10.48 -12.51
N GLY A 256 6.40 9.39 -12.76
CA GLY A 256 6.41 8.16 -11.96
C GLY A 256 5.24 7.21 -12.21
N GLU A 257 4.46 7.49 -13.24
CA GLU A 257 3.36 6.62 -13.67
C GLU A 257 3.87 5.57 -14.67
N PRO A 258 3.43 4.30 -14.55
CA PRO A 258 3.83 3.24 -15.47
C PRO A 258 3.06 3.39 -16.79
N VAL A 259 3.74 3.16 -17.91
CA VAL A 259 3.10 3.20 -19.23
C VAL A 259 3.36 1.92 -20.00
N MET A 260 4.57 1.36 -19.94
CA MET A 260 4.95 0.16 -20.67
C MET A 260 5.02 -1.06 -19.75
N ASP A 261 5.02 -2.25 -20.36
CA ASP A 261 5.21 -3.49 -19.62
C ASP A 261 6.63 -3.52 -19.04
N GLY A 262 6.74 -3.82 -17.75
CA GLY A 262 8.00 -3.76 -17.01
C GLY A 262 8.35 -2.39 -16.42
N ASP A 263 7.54 -1.35 -16.66
CA ASP A 263 7.69 -0.09 -15.94
C ASP A 263 7.34 -0.27 -14.46
N GLU A 264 8.14 0.33 -13.59
CA GLU A 264 7.83 0.44 -12.17
C GLU A 264 7.09 1.76 -11.92
N MET A 265 6.00 1.69 -11.16
CA MET A 265 5.38 2.91 -10.63
C MET A 265 6.29 3.48 -9.53
N SER A 266 6.81 4.67 -9.76
CA SER A 266 7.65 5.39 -8.81
C SER A 266 6.92 6.65 -8.34
N HIS A 267 7.21 7.11 -7.12
CA HIS A 267 6.78 8.44 -6.71
C HIS A 267 7.93 9.39 -7.03
N PRO A 268 7.80 10.27 -8.05
CA PRO A 268 8.82 11.29 -8.26
C PRO A 268 8.80 12.23 -7.06
N GLU A 269 9.91 12.91 -6.82
CA GLU A 269 10.00 14.02 -5.86
C GLU A 269 9.22 15.27 -6.34
N HIS A 270 8.14 15.09 -7.11
CA HIS A 270 7.32 16.18 -7.62
C HIS A 270 6.26 16.59 -6.58
N PRO A 271 6.09 17.90 -6.32
CA PRO A 271 5.14 18.41 -5.32
C PRO A 271 3.66 18.05 -5.62
N GLU A 272 3.35 17.71 -6.87
CA GLU A 272 2.06 17.15 -7.31
C GLU A 272 2.29 15.84 -8.08
N PRO A 273 2.25 14.67 -7.40
CA PRO A 273 2.39 13.37 -8.06
C PRO A 273 1.17 13.06 -8.93
N TRP A 274 1.39 12.64 -10.18
CA TRP A 274 0.29 12.27 -11.08
C TRP A 274 -0.41 10.97 -10.69
N THR A 275 0.19 10.18 -9.78
CA THR A 275 -0.31 8.88 -9.26
C THR A 275 -1.76 8.88 -8.78
N ASN A 276 -2.29 10.04 -8.40
CA ASN A 276 -3.65 10.19 -7.88
C ASN A 276 -4.68 10.65 -8.93
N HIS A 277 -4.27 10.95 -10.16
CA HIS A 277 -5.17 11.45 -11.20
C HIS A 277 -5.81 10.31 -12.02
N PRO A 278 -6.99 10.53 -12.62
CA PRO A 278 -7.57 9.59 -13.58
C PRO A 278 -6.65 9.40 -14.79
N ALA A 279 -6.62 8.20 -15.36
CA ALA A 279 -5.71 7.86 -16.45
C ALA A 279 -5.90 8.74 -17.70
N GLY A 280 -7.14 9.11 -18.02
CA GLY A 280 -7.45 10.06 -19.09
C GLY A 280 -6.87 11.45 -18.86
N GLU A 281 -6.92 11.95 -17.61
CA GLU A 281 -6.37 13.27 -17.26
C GLU A 281 -4.85 13.26 -17.41
N ILE A 282 -4.18 12.19 -16.98
CA ILE A 282 -2.73 12.01 -17.11
C ILE A 282 -2.31 11.97 -18.58
N ALA A 283 -2.99 11.15 -19.38
CA ALA A 283 -2.72 11.04 -20.81
C ALA A 283 -2.93 12.38 -21.52
N GLY A 284 -4.02 13.09 -21.21
CA GLY A 284 -4.32 14.40 -21.79
C GLY A 284 -3.27 15.45 -21.42
N ARG A 285 -2.92 15.56 -20.13
CA ARG A 285 -1.87 16.49 -19.66
C ARG A 285 -0.54 16.22 -20.36
N ALA A 286 -0.12 14.95 -20.41
CA ALA A 286 1.14 14.55 -21.02
C ALA A 286 1.19 14.85 -22.51
N ILE A 287 0.13 14.55 -23.26
CA ILE A 287 0.05 14.84 -24.70
C ILE A 287 0.10 16.35 -24.95
N MET A 288 -0.68 17.14 -24.21
CA MET A 288 -0.70 18.59 -24.39
C MET A 288 0.66 19.22 -24.05
N MET A 289 1.33 18.75 -22.98
CA MET A 289 2.70 19.17 -22.66
C MET A 289 3.68 18.76 -23.75
N ALA A 290 3.60 17.52 -24.25
CA ALA A 290 4.46 17.03 -25.32
C ALA A 290 4.26 17.80 -26.63
N MET A 291 3.03 18.21 -26.96
CA MET A 291 2.75 19.06 -28.12
C MET A 291 3.45 20.42 -27.99
N LEU A 292 3.38 21.05 -26.82
CA LEU A 292 4.04 22.35 -26.58
C LEU A 292 5.57 22.23 -26.57
N ASP A 293 6.12 21.18 -25.92
CA ASP A 293 7.55 20.86 -25.93
C ASP A 293 8.10 20.70 -27.36
N LEU A 294 7.28 20.17 -28.27
CA LEU A 294 7.62 19.95 -29.68
C LEU A 294 7.24 21.13 -30.58
N GLY A 295 6.80 22.25 -30.02
CA GLY A 295 6.53 23.50 -30.75
C GLY A 295 5.21 23.53 -31.52
N LEU A 296 4.24 22.66 -31.21
CA LEU A 296 2.91 22.74 -31.82
C LEU A 296 2.16 23.95 -31.26
N SER A 297 1.30 24.54 -32.10
CA SER A 297 0.59 25.76 -31.74
C SER A 297 -0.43 25.51 -30.60
N PRO A 298 -0.67 26.50 -29.72
CA PRO A 298 -1.73 26.40 -28.71
C PRO A 298 -3.13 26.21 -29.32
N GLN A 299 -3.33 26.59 -30.58
CA GLN A 299 -4.57 26.35 -31.32
C GLN A 299 -4.74 24.87 -31.62
N SER A 300 -3.68 24.21 -32.10
CA SER A 300 -3.63 22.77 -32.36
C SER A 300 -3.92 21.95 -31.09
N VAL A 301 -3.38 22.37 -29.94
CA VAL A 301 -3.64 21.76 -28.63
C VAL A 301 -5.13 21.87 -28.23
N ARG A 302 -5.73 23.06 -28.42
CA ARG A 302 -7.15 23.29 -28.12
C ARG A 302 -8.07 22.51 -29.06
N GLU A 303 -7.71 22.38 -30.33
CA GLU A 303 -8.45 21.59 -31.31
C GLU A 303 -8.46 20.11 -30.93
N LEU A 304 -7.31 19.55 -30.55
CA LEU A 304 -7.22 18.19 -30.06
C LEU A 304 -8.10 17.97 -28.81
N HIS A 305 -8.08 18.91 -27.85
CA HIS A 305 -8.94 18.81 -26.66
C HIS A 305 -10.43 18.87 -27.00
N ARG A 306 -10.83 19.67 -27.99
CA ARG A 306 -12.24 19.72 -28.43
C ARG A 306 -12.68 18.40 -29.08
N ASN A 307 -11.78 17.74 -29.81
CA ASN A 307 -12.06 16.48 -30.47
C ASN A 307 -12.14 15.31 -29.50
N TYR A 308 -11.35 15.34 -28.42
CA TYR A 308 -11.41 14.36 -27.34
C TYR A 308 -11.36 15.05 -25.97
N PRO A 309 -12.52 15.56 -25.48
CA PRO A 309 -12.61 16.27 -24.22
C PRO A 309 -12.50 15.30 -23.06
N VAL A 310 -11.62 15.61 -22.11
CA VAL A 310 -11.47 14.84 -20.88
C VAL A 310 -11.65 15.78 -19.69
N TYR A 311 -12.46 15.32 -18.73
CA TYR A 311 -12.82 16.08 -17.53
C TYR A 311 -11.56 16.52 -16.76
N ASN A 312 -11.54 17.75 -16.24
CA ASN A 312 -10.44 18.42 -15.52
C ASN A 312 -9.24 18.94 -16.35
N LEU A 313 -9.28 18.92 -17.69
CA LEU A 313 -8.21 19.52 -18.52
C LEU A 313 -8.44 20.99 -18.86
N ASP A 314 -9.67 21.51 -18.77
CA ASP A 314 -9.96 22.92 -19.07
C ASP A 314 -9.13 23.88 -18.20
N ALA A 315 -9.12 23.64 -16.88
CA ALA A 315 -8.32 24.43 -15.92
C ALA A 315 -6.80 24.27 -16.10
N PHE A 316 -6.36 23.23 -16.82
CA PHE A 316 -4.95 23.07 -17.19
C PHE A 316 -4.62 23.85 -18.46
N LEU A 317 -5.49 23.79 -19.47
CA LEU A 317 -5.37 24.54 -20.72
C LEU A 317 -5.46 26.05 -20.51
N ASP A 318 -6.31 26.50 -19.59
CA ASP A 318 -6.41 27.93 -19.24
C ASP A 318 -5.09 28.45 -18.64
N ARG A 319 -4.43 27.66 -17.80
CA ARG A 319 -3.11 28.01 -17.22
C ARG A 319 -2.01 28.08 -18.27
N ILE A 320 -1.97 27.12 -19.19
CA ILE A 320 -1.03 27.12 -20.32
C ILE A 320 -1.28 28.36 -21.21
N GLY A 321 -2.55 28.66 -21.49
CA GLY A 321 -2.94 29.81 -22.31
C GLY A 321 -2.58 31.16 -21.69
N SER A 322 -2.58 31.27 -20.37
CA SER A 322 -2.12 32.47 -19.65
C SER A 322 -0.60 32.63 -19.68
N GLN A 323 0.16 31.55 -19.49
CA GLN A 323 1.63 31.60 -19.55
C GLN A 323 2.17 31.92 -20.95
N ALA A 324 1.51 31.43 -22.01
CA ALA A 324 1.87 31.78 -23.39
C ALA A 324 1.60 33.27 -23.71
N ARG A 325 0.62 33.91 -23.04
CA ARG A 325 0.31 35.34 -23.24
C ARG A 325 1.26 36.28 -22.50
N GLU A 326 1.88 35.83 -21.41
CA GLU A 326 2.89 36.63 -20.68
C GLU A 326 4.24 36.64 -21.41
N GLY A 327 4.53 35.64 -22.26
CA GLY A 327 5.74 35.59 -23.08
C GLY A 327 5.72 36.47 -24.35
N ASP A 328 4.55 36.96 -24.77
CA ASP A 328 4.38 37.81 -25.96
C ASP A 328 4.51 39.33 -25.65
N PHE A 329 4.93 39.71 -24.43
CA PHE A 329 5.08 41.11 -23.99
C PHE A 329 6.55 41.52 -23.69
N GLU A 330 7.55 40.89 -24.30
CA GLU A 330 8.96 41.35 -24.24
C GLU A 330 9.58 41.68 -25.61
N GLU A 331 8.80 42.22 -26.55
CA GLU A 331 9.38 42.86 -27.74
C GLU A 331 8.58 44.12 -28.13
N GLU A 332 8.74 45.19 -27.34
CA GLU A 332 8.77 46.61 -27.76
C GLU A 332 8.77 47.53 -26.52
N ALA A 333 9.96 47.96 -26.09
CA ALA A 333 10.28 49.30 -25.55
C ALA A 333 11.77 49.39 -25.18
#